data_AF-A0A9D7QNS0-F1
#
_entry.id   AF-A0A9D7QNS0-F1
#
_cell.length_a   1.000
_cell.length_b   1.000
_cell.length_c   1.000
_cell.angle_alpha   90.00
_cell.angle_beta   90.00
_cell.angle_gamma   90.00
#
_symmetry.space_group_name_H-M   'P 1'
#
loop_
_entity.id
_entity.type
_entity.pdbx_description
1 polymer ?
#
loop_
_entity_poly.entity_id
_entity_poly.type
_entity_poly.pdbx_seq_one_letter_code
_entity_poly.pdbx_strand_id
1 'polypeptide(L)'
;MNPDTRQGLAPILGILFLVNLLAAIDRTALAAILPAIKHDLDLSDTQLGFLTGIAFSAFYALFGLPLAGWADRGNRRNILCLSVLFWSLATAATGMARGFAQLAAARMLVAVGEAGGVPTAHSLLSERTPLRRRPWSSQFIRQPLRLAR
;
A
#
# COMPACT_ATOMS: atom_id res chain seq x y z
N MET A 1 5.85 -2.69 -29.67
CA MET A 1 6.22 -3.29 -28.37
C MET A 1 6.55 -4.74 -28.63
N ASN A 2 7.82 -5.14 -28.47
CA ASN A 2 8.31 -6.47 -28.85
C ASN A 2 7.62 -7.56 -28.00
N PRO A 3 7.14 -8.70 -28.56
CA PRO A 3 6.62 -9.84 -27.80
C PRO A 3 7.50 -10.30 -26.63
N ASP A 4 8.83 -10.21 -26.75
CA ASP A 4 9.77 -10.58 -25.69
C ASP A 4 9.65 -9.68 -24.45
N THR A 5 9.29 -8.40 -24.65
CA THR A 5 9.04 -7.46 -23.55
C THR A 5 7.74 -7.78 -22.81
N ARG A 6 6.76 -8.43 -23.47
CA ARG A 6 5.49 -8.81 -22.81
C ARG A 6 5.67 -9.94 -21.81
N GLN A 7 6.55 -10.90 -22.10
CA GLN A 7 6.81 -12.05 -21.23
C GLN A 7 7.50 -11.63 -19.91
N GLY A 8 8.36 -10.61 -19.94
CA GLY A 8 8.97 -10.05 -18.72
C GLY A 8 8.03 -9.16 -17.89
N LEU A 9 6.98 -8.58 -18.50
CA LEU A 9 6.05 -7.69 -17.81
C LEU A 9 4.94 -8.43 -17.07
N ALA A 10 4.43 -9.53 -17.65
CA ALA A 10 3.38 -10.34 -17.04
C ALA A 10 3.67 -10.79 -15.59
N PRO A 11 4.84 -11.37 -15.26
CA PRO A 11 5.13 -11.78 -13.88
C PRO A 11 5.22 -10.57 -12.93
N ILE A 12 5.72 -9.42 -13.43
CA ILE A 12 5.87 -8.23 -12.60
C ILE A 12 4.50 -7.60 -12.29
N LEU A 13 3.62 -7.54 -13.30
CA LEU A 13 2.23 -7.12 -13.09
C LEU A 13 1.49 -8.08 -12.14
N GLY A 14 1.74 -9.39 -12.25
CA GLY A 14 1.21 -10.39 -11.32
C GLY A 14 1.66 -10.16 -9.87
N ILE A 15 2.95 -9.89 -9.65
CA ILE A 15 3.49 -9.59 -8.31
C ILE A 15 2.90 -8.28 -7.77
N LEU A 16 2.83 -7.22 -8.57
CA LEU A 16 2.25 -5.94 -8.15
C LEU A 16 0.77 -6.08 -7.80
N PHE A 17 0.02 -6.86 -8.59
CA PHE A 17 -1.37 -7.19 -8.28
C PHE A 17 -1.49 -7.95 -6.97
N LEU A 18 -0.65 -8.98 -6.76
CA LEU A 18 -0.65 -9.77 -5.54
C LEU A 18 -0.36 -8.92 -4.30
N VAL A 19 0.61 -8.01 -4.37
CA VAL A 19 0.92 -7.09 -3.27
C VAL A 19 -0.29 -6.23 -2.94
N ASN A 20 -0.97 -5.68 -3.95
CA ASN A 20 -2.13 -4.84 -3.73
C ASN A 20 -3.34 -5.63 -3.20
N LEU A 21 -3.51 -6.87 -3.67
CA LEU A 21 -4.53 -7.79 -3.19
C LEU A 21 -4.29 -8.14 -1.72
N LEU A 22 -3.05 -8.48 -1.35
CA LEU A 22 -2.70 -8.75 0.04
C LEU A 22 -3.02 -7.53 0.91
N ALA A 23 -2.68 -6.32 0.46
CA ALA A 23 -2.92 -5.09 1.23
C ALA A 23 -4.42 -4.86 1.48
N ALA A 24 -5.25 -5.14 0.48
CA ALA A 24 -6.69 -5.11 0.64
C ALA A 24 -7.17 -6.19 1.64
N ILE A 25 -6.60 -7.40 1.58
CA ILE A 25 -6.95 -8.50 2.49
C ILE A 25 -6.58 -8.16 3.94
N ASP A 26 -5.41 -7.62 4.24
CA ASP A 26 -5.03 -7.28 5.64
C ASP A 26 -6.00 -6.27 6.26
N ARG A 27 -6.35 -5.22 5.51
CA ARG A 27 -7.29 -4.18 5.96
C ARG A 27 -8.68 -4.74 6.24
N THR A 28 -9.16 -5.61 5.35
CA THR A 28 -10.49 -6.23 5.51
C THR A 28 -10.50 -7.31 6.59
N ALA A 29 -9.42 -8.10 6.70
CA ALA A 29 -9.27 -9.13 7.71
C ALA A 29 -9.29 -8.52 9.12
N LEU A 30 -8.54 -7.43 9.38
CA LEU A 30 -8.56 -6.76 10.67
C LEU A 30 -9.97 -6.30 11.04
N ALA A 31 -10.66 -5.63 10.11
CA ALA A 31 -12.00 -5.12 10.36
C ALA A 31 -12.99 -6.25 10.70
N ALA A 32 -12.86 -7.41 10.05
CA ALA A 32 -13.72 -8.57 10.31
C ALA A 32 -13.49 -9.19 11.70
N ILE A 33 -12.24 -9.25 12.17
CA ILE A 33 -11.88 -9.84 13.47
C ILE A 33 -11.84 -8.84 14.62
N LEU A 34 -11.98 -7.54 14.35
CA LEU A 34 -11.91 -6.48 15.35
C LEU A 34 -12.87 -6.69 16.54
N PRO A 35 -14.13 -7.15 16.34
CA PRO A 35 -15.04 -7.44 17.45
C PRO A 35 -14.56 -8.61 18.33
N ALA A 36 -13.93 -9.62 17.74
CA ALA A 36 -13.36 -10.74 18.48
C ALA A 36 -12.14 -10.29 19.30
N ILE A 37 -11.23 -9.51 18.70
CA ILE A 37 -10.08 -8.91 19.39
C ILE A 37 -10.54 -8.02 20.56
N LYS A 38 -11.62 -7.26 20.37
CA LYS A 38 -12.22 -6.44 21.43
C LYS A 38 -12.56 -7.28 22.66
N HIS A 39 -13.25 -8.40 22.43
CA HIS A 39 -13.74 -9.28 23.47
C HIS A 39 -12.59 -10.06 24.14
N ASP A 40 -11.66 -10.59 23.35
CA ASP A 40 -10.56 -11.42 23.86
C ASP A 40 -9.52 -10.64 24.66
N LEU A 41 -9.33 -9.35 24.35
CA LEU A 41 -8.36 -8.48 25.02
C LEU A 41 -8.99 -7.43 25.95
N ASP A 42 -10.31 -7.51 26.18
CA ASP A 42 -11.10 -6.58 27.00
C ASP A 42 -10.84 -5.09 26.65
N LEU A 43 -10.93 -4.76 25.37
CA LEU A 43 -10.59 -3.43 24.85
C LEU A 43 -11.82 -2.51 24.75
N SER A 44 -11.59 -1.21 24.95
CA SER A 44 -12.62 -0.21 24.76
C SER A 44 -12.78 0.19 23.28
N ASP A 45 -13.97 0.67 22.90
CA ASP A 45 -14.22 1.20 21.55
C ASP A 45 -13.31 2.39 21.23
N THR A 46 -12.97 3.20 22.24
CA THR A 46 -12.03 4.31 22.10
C THR A 46 -10.62 3.83 21.75
N GLN A 47 -10.14 2.76 22.40
CA GLN A 47 -8.83 2.16 22.12
C GLN A 47 -8.77 1.60 20.70
N LEU A 48 -9.81 0.89 20.25
CA LEU A 48 -9.88 0.34 18.91
C LEU A 48 -10.01 1.42 17.83
N GLY A 49 -10.82 2.45 18.08
CA GLY A 49 -10.95 3.60 17.19
C GLY A 49 -9.65 4.40 17.08
N PHE A 50 -8.94 4.58 18.20
CA PHE A 50 -7.61 5.20 18.19
C PHE A 50 -6.61 4.36 17.39
N LEU A 51 -6.59 3.05 17.62
CA LEU A 51 -5.68 2.10 16.97
C LEU A 51 -5.86 2.07 15.45
N THR A 52 -7.10 1.92 14.99
CA THR A 52 -7.44 1.76 13.56
C THR A 52 -7.55 3.09 12.81
N GLY A 53 -7.83 4.20 13.52
CA GLY A 53 -7.99 5.52 12.96
C GLY A 53 -6.73 6.37 13.09
N ILE A 54 -6.60 7.07 14.22
CA ILE A 54 -5.62 8.16 14.41
C ILE A 54 -4.19 7.60 14.42
N ALA A 55 -3.92 6.57 15.22
CA ALA A 55 -2.59 6.01 15.37
C ALA A 55 -2.08 5.47 14.02
N PHE A 56 -2.90 4.64 13.36
CA PHE A 56 -2.55 4.07 12.06
C PHE A 56 -2.27 5.15 11.01
N SER A 57 -3.18 6.14 10.89
CA SER A 57 -3.05 7.22 9.91
C SER A 57 -1.84 8.11 10.19
N ALA A 58 -1.54 8.39 11.46
CA ALA A 58 -0.40 9.20 11.86
C ALA A 58 0.92 8.52 11.49
N PHE A 59 1.08 7.23 11.81
CA PHE A 59 2.28 6.47 11.44
C PHE A 59 2.41 6.31 9.93
N TYR A 60 1.30 6.02 9.24
CA TYR A 60 1.28 5.92 7.79
C TYR A 60 1.71 7.23 7.12
N ALA A 61 1.22 8.38 7.59
CA ALA A 61 1.60 9.69 7.05
C ALA A 61 3.04 10.07 7.40
N LEU A 62 3.44 9.87 8.67
CA LEU A 62 4.76 10.24 9.18
C LEU A 62 5.88 9.47 8.48
N PHE A 63 5.71 8.17 8.29
CA PHE A 63 6.70 7.31 7.64
C PHE A 63 6.51 7.21 6.13
N GLY A 64 5.30 7.49 5.62
CA GLY A 64 5.02 7.49 4.19
C GLY A 64 5.81 8.54 3.43
N LEU A 65 5.99 9.76 3.97
CA LEU A 65 6.75 10.82 3.29
C LEU A 65 8.25 10.47 3.14
N PRO A 66 8.98 10.05 4.20
CA PRO A 66 10.35 9.59 4.08
C PRO A 66 10.50 8.37 3.15
N LEU A 67 9.60 7.38 3.28
CA LEU A 67 9.65 6.17 2.46
C LEU A 67 9.38 6.45 0.99
N ALA A 68 8.46 7.38 0.68
CA ALA A 68 8.22 7.86 -0.68
C ALA A 68 9.47 8.55 -1.25
N GLY A 69 10.10 9.45 -0.47
CA GLY A 69 11.36 10.07 -0.87
C GLY A 69 12.50 9.07 -1.10
N TRP A 70 12.54 7.99 -0.32
CA TRP A 70 13.49 6.90 -0.51
C TRP A 70 13.17 6.03 -1.74
N ALA A 71 11.89 5.80 -2.02
CA ALA A 71 11.40 5.12 -3.22
C ALA A 71 11.72 5.89 -4.50
N ASP A 72 11.71 7.22 -4.44
CA ASP A 72 12.03 8.07 -5.59
C ASP A 72 13.52 8.16 -5.90
N ARG A 73 14.39 8.05 -4.88
CA ARG A 73 15.86 8.11 -5.04
C ARG A 73 16.52 6.74 -5.13
N GLY A 74 15.83 5.69 -4.73
CA GLY A 74 16.36 4.33 -4.59
C GLY A 74 15.82 3.31 -5.59
N ASN A 75 16.18 2.05 -5.39
CA ASN A 75 15.65 0.95 -6.19
C ASN A 75 14.24 0.57 -5.70
N ARG A 76 13.22 1.09 -6.40
CA ARG A 76 11.78 0.83 -6.14
C ARG A 76 11.45 -0.65 -5.95
N ARG A 77 12.12 -1.56 -6.67
CA ARG A 77 11.92 -3.01 -6.53
C ARG A 77 12.36 -3.50 -5.14
N ASN A 78 13.54 -3.12 -4.71
CA ASN A 78 14.08 -3.56 -3.42
C ASN A 78 13.24 -2.99 -2.26
N ILE A 79 12.82 -1.73 -2.38
CA ILE A 79 11.96 -1.07 -1.39
C ILE A 79 10.61 -1.77 -1.29
N LEU A 80 10.00 -2.13 -2.42
CA LEU A 80 8.77 -2.92 -2.43
C LEU A 80 8.96 -4.28 -1.76
N CYS A 81 10.02 -5.01 -2.09
CA CYS A 81 10.30 -6.31 -1.47
C CYS A 81 10.52 -6.20 0.05
N LEU A 82 11.32 -5.23 0.51
CA LEU A 82 11.56 -4.99 1.93
C LEU A 82 10.29 -4.58 2.66
N SER A 83 9.48 -3.71 2.04
CA SER A 83 8.21 -3.26 2.61
C SER A 83 7.24 -4.42 2.79
N VAL A 84 7.10 -5.28 1.78
CA VAL A 84 6.22 -6.46 1.83
C VAL A 84 6.71 -7.47 2.87
N LEU A 85 8.02 -7.74 2.95
CA LEU A 85 8.61 -8.63 3.95
C LEU A 85 8.37 -8.10 5.37
N PHE A 86 8.67 -6.83 5.60
CA PHE A 86 8.50 -6.18 6.89
C PHE A 86 7.03 -6.17 7.32
N TRP A 87 6.14 -5.77 6.41
CA TRP A 87 4.71 -5.75 6.65
C TRP A 87 4.15 -7.15 6.96
N SER A 88 4.57 -8.18 6.21
CA SER A 88 4.14 -9.56 6.46
C SER A 88 4.56 -10.06 7.85
N LEU A 89 5.79 -9.73 8.29
CA LEU A 89 6.27 -10.05 9.63
C LEU A 89 5.47 -9.31 10.71
N ALA A 90 5.13 -8.05 10.46
CA ALA A 90 4.31 -7.24 11.38
C ALA A 90 2.87 -7.78 11.47
N THR A 91 2.27 -8.22 10.36
CA THR A 91 0.97 -8.89 10.35
C THR A 91 1.02 -10.21 11.12
N ALA A 92 2.05 -11.02 10.94
CA ALA A 92 2.24 -12.24 11.73
C ALA A 92 2.37 -11.95 13.23
N ALA A 93 3.14 -10.92 13.60
CA ALA A 93 3.27 -10.47 14.99
C ALA A 93 1.95 -9.96 15.57
N THR A 94 1.08 -9.36 14.75
CA THR A 94 -0.26 -8.94 15.15
C THR A 94 -1.12 -10.14 15.58
N GLY A 95 -1.03 -11.26 14.87
CA GLY A 95 -1.74 -12.50 15.23
C GLY A 95 -1.24 -13.15 16.53
N MET A 96 -0.04 -12.79 17.00
CA MET A 96 0.54 -13.28 18.25
C MET A 96 0.33 -12.33 19.44
N ALA A 97 -0.30 -11.17 19.22
CA ALA A 97 -0.49 -10.17 20.25
C ALA A 97 -1.45 -10.65 21.35
N ARG A 98 -1.04 -10.48 22.61
CA ARG A 98 -1.82 -10.87 23.80
C ARG A 98 -2.33 -9.67 24.62
N GLY A 99 -2.25 -8.47 24.06
CA GLY A 99 -2.66 -7.25 24.75
C GLY A 99 -2.60 -6.01 23.86
N PHE A 100 -3.22 -4.93 24.32
CA PHE A 100 -3.36 -3.68 23.56
C PHE A 100 -2.03 -3.13 23.04
N ALA A 101 -1.01 -3.04 23.90
CA ALA A 101 0.27 -2.45 23.53
C ALA A 101 1.01 -3.26 22.43
N GLN A 102 0.95 -4.59 22.51
CA GLN A 102 1.53 -5.47 21.49
C GLN A 102 0.78 -5.35 20.17
N LEU A 103 -0.55 -5.34 20.23
CA LEU A 103 -1.41 -5.15 19.08
C LEU A 103 -1.17 -3.77 18.42
N ALA A 104 -1.04 -2.73 19.23
CA ALA A 104 -0.75 -1.38 18.79
C ALA A 104 0.60 -1.27 18.11
N ALA A 105 1.66 -1.78 18.75
CA ALA A 105 2.99 -1.79 18.16
C ALA A 105 3.01 -2.56 16.82
N ALA A 106 2.44 -3.76 16.79
CA ALA A 106 2.39 -4.58 15.58
C ALA A 106 1.63 -3.86 14.45
N ARG A 107 0.49 -3.21 14.77
CA ARG A 107 -0.29 -2.44 13.79
C ARG A 107 0.40 -1.18 13.30
N MET A 108 1.16 -0.49 14.15
CA MET A 108 1.97 0.65 13.71
C MET A 108 3.10 0.21 12.77
N LEU A 109 3.74 -0.93 13.05
CA LEU A 109 4.73 -1.52 12.14
C LEU A 109 4.09 -1.90 10.79
N VAL A 110 2.88 -2.44 10.81
CA VAL A 110 2.09 -2.69 9.59
C VAL A 110 1.87 -1.39 8.82
N ALA A 111 1.45 -0.30 9.47
CA ALA A 111 1.23 1.00 8.84
C ALA A 111 2.50 1.53 8.15
N VAL A 112 3.67 1.38 8.80
CA VAL A 112 4.97 1.79 8.23
C VAL A 112 5.31 0.95 7.00
N GLY A 113 5.08 -0.37 7.03
CA GLY A 113 5.33 -1.25 5.90
C GLY A 113 4.42 -0.96 4.69
N GLU A 114 3.12 -0.75 4.93
CA GLU A 114 2.18 -0.40 3.86
C GLU A 114 2.51 0.95 3.21
N ALA A 115 2.95 1.93 4.01
CA ALA A 115 3.23 3.29 3.54
C ALA A 115 4.32 3.34 2.46
N GLY A 116 5.29 2.42 2.48
CA GLY A 116 6.31 2.29 1.44
C GLY A 116 5.89 1.38 0.28
N GLY A 117 5.17 0.30 0.57
CA GLY A 117 4.86 -0.76 -0.41
C GLY A 117 3.73 -0.40 -1.37
N VAL A 118 2.59 0.04 -0.85
CA VAL A 118 1.36 0.28 -1.63
C VAL A 118 1.53 1.40 -2.67
N PRO A 119 2.01 2.61 -2.33
CA PRO A 119 2.19 3.67 -3.33
C PRO A 119 3.25 3.32 -4.37
N THR A 120 4.34 2.65 -3.98
CA THR A 120 5.37 2.19 -4.92
C THR A 120 4.79 1.17 -5.90
N ALA A 121 3.97 0.24 -5.42
CA ALA A 121 3.29 -0.74 -6.27
C ALA A 121 2.34 -0.07 -7.26
N HIS A 122 1.55 0.91 -6.81
CA HIS A 122 0.65 1.70 -7.66
C HIS A 122 1.40 2.50 -8.73
N SER A 123 2.50 3.17 -8.36
CA SER A 123 3.35 3.90 -9.31
C SER A 123 3.92 2.98 -10.38
N LEU A 124 4.51 1.85 -9.98
CA LEU A 124 5.06 0.85 -10.91
C LEU A 124 3.99 0.23 -11.82
N LEU A 125 2.78 0.00 -11.30
CA LEU A 125 1.66 -0.52 -12.08
C LEU A 125 1.22 0.50 -13.14
N SER A 126 1.15 1.78 -12.78
CA SER A 126 0.75 2.87 -13.69
C SER A 126 1.78 3.17 -14.78
N GLU A 127 3.08 3.01 -14.49
CA GLU A 127 4.16 3.18 -15.46
C GLU A 127 4.22 2.05 -16.49
N ARG A 128 3.89 0.82 -16.07
CA ARG A 128 4.03 -0.39 -16.90
C ARG A 128 2.76 -0.82 -17.61
N THR A 129 1.62 -0.26 -17.24
CA THR A 129 0.38 -0.42 -18.01
C THR A 129 0.33 0.65 -19.11
N PRO A 130 0.11 0.27 -20.39
CA PRO A 130 0.14 1.23 -21.48
C PRO A 130 -0.95 2.31 -21.27
N LEU A 131 -0.54 3.58 -21.35
CA LEU A 131 -1.32 4.84 -21.26
C LEU A 131 -2.59 4.92 -22.14
N ARG A 132 -2.88 3.90 -22.96
CA ARG A 132 -3.96 3.84 -23.95
C ARG A 132 -5.33 3.51 -23.31
N ARG A 133 -5.57 4.01 -22.10
CA ARG A 133 -6.88 4.08 -21.43
C ARG A 133 -7.05 5.36 -20.60
N ARG A 134 -6.35 6.45 -20.93
CA ARG A 134 -6.78 7.77 -20.42
C ARG A 134 -8.18 8.07 -20.96
N PRO A 135 -9.12 8.53 -20.14
CA PRO A 135 -10.36 9.14 -20.63
C PRO A 135 -10.00 10.20 -21.67
N TRP A 136 -10.75 10.23 -22.76
CA TRP A 136 -10.59 11.13 -23.91
C TRP A 136 -10.46 12.62 -23.55
N SER A 137 -10.77 13.02 -22.30
CA SER A 137 -10.73 14.41 -21.83
C SER A 137 -9.35 15.08 -21.87
N SER A 138 -8.24 14.32 -21.82
CA SER A 138 -6.89 14.91 -21.85
C SER A 138 -6.39 15.32 -23.24
N GLN A 139 -7.13 14.99 -24.32
CA GLN A 139 -6.79 15.45 -25.68
C GLN A 139 -7.34 16.86 -25.98
N PHE A 140 -8.41 17.29 -25.31
CA PHE A 140 -9.01 18.61 -25.55
C PHE A 140 -8.14 19.79 -25.07
N ILE A 141 -7.32 19.58 -24.03
CA ILE A 141 -6.52 20.66 -23.41
C ILE A 141 -5.30 21.06 -24.26
N ARG A 142 -4.94 20.31 -25.31
CA ARG A 142 -3.76 20.63 -26.15
C ARG A 142 -4.07 21.24 -27.53
N GLN A 143 -5.33 21.51 -27.89
CA GLN A 143 -5.71 21.87 -29.27
C GLN A 143 -6.18 23.32 -29.59
N PRO A 144 -5.97 24.41 -28.82
CA PRO A 144 -6.41 25.71 -29.32
C PRO A 144 -5.39 26.49 -30.19
N LEU A 145 -4.14 26.04 -30.39
CA LEU A 145 -3.10 26.89 -31.02
C LEU A 145 -2.53 26.38 -32.36
N ARG A 146 -3.32 25.68 -33.17
CA ARG A 146 -2.90 25.28 -34.54
C ARG A 146 -3.70 25.91 -35.69
N LEU A 147 -4.61 26.86 -35.41
CA LEU A 147 -5.43 27.50 -36.46
C LEU A 147 -5.09 28.99 -36.70
N ALA A 148 -3.88 29.43 -36.33
CA ALA A 148 -3.41 30.80 -36.56
C ALA A 148 -2.19 30.87 -37.53
N ARG A 149 -2.23 30.10 -38.61
CA ARG A 149 -1.40 30.30 -39.81
C ARG A 149 -2.20 29.98 -41.05
#